data_AF-A0A6L5Q945-F1
#
_entry.id   AF-A0A6L5Q945-F1
#
_cell.length_a   1.000
_cell.length_b   1.000
_cell.length_c   1.000
_cell.angle_alpha   90.00
_cell.angle_beta   90.00
_cell.angle_gamma   90.00
#
_symmetry.space_group_name_H-M   'P 1'
#
loop_
_entity.id
_entity.type
_entity.pdbx_description
1 polymer ?
#
loop_
_entity_poly.entity_id
_entity_poly.type
_entity_poly.pdbx_seq_one_letter_code
_entity_poly.pdbx_strand_id
1 'polypeptide(L)'
;MNEHLTARYIPLATERTKDAVKDLIPGERRKIDLINPLDATDRLIADIWVVEDSDGAHFTYQDGPVGGDAYLGPADQVRIAIEEAPTEE
;
A
#
# COMPACT_ATOMS: atom_id res chain seq x y z
N MET A 1 14.30 5.08 19.42
CA MET A 1 15.04 4.86 18.17
C MET A 1 14.03 4.20 17.25
N ASN A 2 13.19 5.00 16.57
CA ASN A 2 12.19 4.44 15.66
C ASN A 2 12.94 4.10 14.39
N GLU A 3 13.39 2.85 14.31
CA GLU A 3 13.77 2.24 13.05
C GLU A 3 12.52 2.33 12.17
N HIS A 4 12.48 3.32 11.28
CA HIS A 4 11.61 3.25 10.12
C HIS A 4 12.05 1.98 9.40
N LEU A 5 11.40 0.86 9.70
CA LEU A 5 11.53 -0.37 8.93
C LEU A 5 11.14 0.02 7.52
N THR A 6 12.15 0.18 6.65
CA THR A 6 11.94 0.40 5.24
C THR A 6 11.17 -0.81 4.75
N ALA A 7 9.93 -0.63 4.30
CA ALA A 7 9.11 -1.73 3.81
C ALA A 7 9.91 -2.52 2.76
N ARG A 8 9.90 -3.85 2.89
CA ARG A 8 10.60 -4.76 1.99
C ARG A 8 9.97 -4.76 0.61
N TYR A 9 8.66 -4.57 0.54
CA TYR A 9 7.90 -4.48 -0.68
C TYR A 9 7.27 -3.10 -0.81
N ILE A 10 7.07 -2.65 -2.05
CA ILE A 10 6.37 -1.40 -2.36
C ILE A 10 5.15 -1.67 -3.23
N PRO A 11 4.05 -0.91 -3.08
CA PRO A 11 2.90 -1.06 -3.97
C PRO A 11 3.22 -0.71 -5.41
N LEU A 12 2.79 -1.57 -6.34
CA LEU A 12 2.79 -1.31 -7.78
C LEU A 12 1.50 -0.60 -8.18
N ALA A 13 1.58 0.33 -9.13
CA ALA A 13 0.42 1.06 -9.65
C ALA A 13 -0.40 0.25 -10.66
N THR A 14 -0.69 -1.02 -10.36
CA THR A 14 -1.55 -1.88 -11.17
C THR A 14 -3.00 -1.41 -11.12
N GLU A 15 -3.85 -1.85 -12.06
CA GLU A 15 -5.30 -1.58 -12.01
C GLU A 15 -5.93 -2.05 -10.69
N ARG A 16 -5.51 -3.20 -10.16
CA ARG A 16 -5.96 -3.72 -8.86
C ARG A 16 -5.59 -2.77 -7.73
N THR A 17 -4.35 -2.29 -7.69
CA THR A 17 -3.90 -1.38 -6.63
C THR A 17 -4.62 -0.04 -6.70
N LYS A 18 -4.82 0.49 -7.91
CA LYS A 18 -5.59 1.71 -8.15
C LYS A 18 -7.04 1.57 -7.68
N ASP A 19 -7.72 0.51 -8.10
CA ASP A 19 -9.09 0.20 -7.68
C ASP A 19 -9.19 0.04 -6.17
N ALA A 20 -8.26 -0.73 -5.59
CA ALA A 20 -8.21 -0.96 -4.15
C ALA A 20 -8.07 0.34 -3.37
N VAL A 21 -7.18 1.26 -3.75
CA VAL A 21 -6.93 2.52 -3.03
C VAL A 21 -8.04 3.55 -3.25
N LYS A 22 -8.61 3.60 -4.45
CA LYS A 22 -9.62 4.60 -4.83
C LYS A 22 -10.85 4.55 -3.94
N ASP A 23 -11.41 3.35 -3.76
CA ASP A 23 -12.69 3.16 -3.08
C ASP A 23 -12.55 2.55 -1.67
N LEU A 24 -11.31 2.38 -1.16
CA LEU A 24 -11.12 1.82 0.17
C LEU A 24 -11.70 2.73 1.25
N ILE A 25 -12.48 2.12 2.13
CA ILE A 25 -12.99 2.75 3.35
C ILE A 25 -12.41 2.06 4.59
N PRO A 26 -12.31 2.78 5.72
CA PRO A 26 -11.92 2.21 7.00
C PRO A 26 -12.76 0.99 7.38
N GLY A 27 -12.11 -0.05 7.88
CA GLY A 27 -12.75 -1.33 8.24
C GLY A 27 -12.81 -2.36 7.09
N GLU A 28 -12.49 -1.97 5.86
CA GLU A 28 -12.29 -2.92 4.75
C GLU A 28 -10.81 -3.26 4.55
N ARG A 29 -10.58 -4.47 4.03
CA ARG A 29 -9.28 -4.91 3.51
C ARG A 29 -9.44 -5.24 2.04
N ARG A 30 -8.53 -4.72 1.20
CA ARG A 30 -8.44 -5.04 -0.23
C ARG A 30 -7.08 -5.61 -0.55
N LYS A 31 -6.97 -6.26 -1.70
CA LYS A 31 -5.70 -6.82 -2.18
C LYS A 31 -5.01 -5.85 -3.12
N ILE A 32 -3.71 -5.66 -2.93
CA ILE A 32 -2.84 -4.86 -3.82
C ILE A 32 -1.67 -5.70 -4.30
N ASP A 33 -1.12 -5.30 -5.45
CA ASP A 33 0.09 -5.90 -5.98
C ASP A 33 1.30 -5.16 -5.40
N LEU A 34 2.24 -5.91 -4.84
CA LEU A 34 3.49 -5.41 -4.30
C LEU A 34 4.68 -5.99 -5.06
N ILE A 35 5.77 -5.23 -5.11
CA ILE A 35 7.05 -5.65 -5.70
C ILE A 35 8.19 -5.41 -4.73
N ASN A 36 9.16 -6.31 -4.73
CA ASN A 36 10.42 -6.08 -4.07
C ASN A 36 11.27 -5.14 -4.95
N PRO A 37 11.63 -3.92 -4.50
CA PRO A 37 12.41 -2.98 -5.30
C PRO A 37 13.83 -3.48 -5.57
N LEU A 38 14.32 -4.48 -4.84
CA LEU A 38 15.63 -5.11 -5.05
C LEU A 38 15.58 -6.30 -6.01
N ASP A 39 14.40 -6.89 -6.25
CA ASP A 39 14.20 -8.02 -7.14
C ASP A 39 12.83 -7.95 -7.81
N ALA A 40 12.80 -7.49 -9.06
CA ALA A 40 11.56 -7.28 -9.80
C ALA A 40 10.78 -8.58 -10.12
N THR A 41 11.39 -9.75 -9.91
CA THR A 41 10.73 -11.06 -10.06
C THR A 41 9.97 -11.48 -8.79
N ASP A 42 10.31 -10.88 -7.65
CA ASP A 42 9.67 -11.10 -6.36
C ASP A 42 8.46 -10.14 -6.21
N ARG A 43 7.34 -10.57 -6.79
CA ARG A 43 6.04 -9.91 -6.71
C ARG A 43 5.09 -10.72 -5.84
N LEU A 44 4.24 -10.03 -5.08
CA LEU A 44 3.24 -10.68 -4.25
C LEU A 44 1.96 -9.86 -4.13
N ILE A 45 0.90 -10.51 -3.66
CA ILE A 45 -0.38 -9.86 -3.40
C ILE A 45 -0.56 -9.79 -1.88
N ALA A 46 -0.78 -8.59 -1.35
CA ALA A 46 -0.95 -8.34 0.07
C ALA A 46 -2.24 -7.58 0.38
N ASP A 47 -2.66 -7.59 1.64
CA ASP A 47 -3.78 -6.76 2.09
C ASP A 47 -3.34 -5.29 2.29
N ILE A 48 -4.22 -4.37 1.92
CA ILE A 48 -4.20 -2.94 2.26
C ILE A 48 -5.48 -2.60 3.02
N TRP A 49 -5.40 -1.68 3.97
CA TRP A 49 -6.53 -1.12 4.71
C TRP A 49 -6.29 0.33 5.06
N VAL A 50 -7.37 1.04 5.38
CA VAL A 50 -7.31 2.40 5.94
C VAL A 50 -7.42 2.31 7.45
N VAL A 51 -6.53 3.01 8.15
CA VAL A 51 -6.56 3.23 9.59
C VAL A 51 -6.95 4.70 9.81
N GLU A 52 -7.90 4.93 10.71
CA GLU A 52 -8.26 6.27 11.18
C GLU A 52 -7.76 6.45 12.61
N ASP A 53 -6.98 7.51 12.82
CA ASP A 53 -6.49 7.91 14.14
C ASP A 53 -6.63 9.42 14.36
N SER A 54 -6.02 9.96 15.42
CA SER A 54 -6.08 11.38 15.78
C SER A 54 -5.53 12.33 14.72
N ASP A 55 -4.64 11.86 13.86
CA ASP A 55 -3.98 12.62 12.81
C ASP A 55 -4.70 12.48 11.45
N GLY A 56 -5.71 11.59 11.37
CA GLY A 56 -6.57 11.39 10.21
C GLY A 56 -6.55 9.97 9.66
N ALA A 57 -7.01 9.81 8.42
CA ALA A 57 -7.03 8.54 7.72
C ALA A 57 -5.71 8.30 6.97
N HIS A 58 -5.12 7.12 7.12
CA HIS A 58 -3.91 6.72 6.41
C HIS A 58 -3.99 5.27 5.91
N PHE A 59 -3.28 4.98 4.82
CA PHE A 59 -3.18 3.62 4.30
C PHE A 59 -2.06 2.85 4.97
N THR A 60 -2.36 1.60 5.28
CA THR A 60 -1.41 0.61 5.78
C THR A 60 -1.58 -0.67 4.97
N TYR A 61 -0.49 -1.37 4.69
CA TYR A 61 -0.51 -2.65 3.98
C TYR A 61 0.38 -3.67 4.66
N GLN A 62 0.15 -4.95 4.37
CA GLN A 62 0.99 -6.03 4.85
C GLN A 62 2.27 -6.13 4.00
N ASP A 63 3.44 -6.00 4.61
CA ASP A 63 4.75 -6.04 3.94
C ASP A 63 5.22 -7.47 3.60
N GLY A 64 4.37 -8.23 2.89
CA GLY A 64 4.59 -9.62 2.53
C GLY A 64 4.18 -10.65 3.60
N PRO A 65 4.32 -11.95 3.31
CA PRO A 65 3.71 -13.04 4.09
C PRO A 65 4.25 -13.19 5.52
N VAL A 66 5.46 -12.70 5.77
CA VAL A 66 6.12 -12.70 7.09
C VAL A 66 6.42 -11.29 7.59
N GLY A 67 6.03 -10.26 6.84
CA GLY A 67 6.26 -8.87 7.18
C GLY A 67 5.21 -8.32 8.14
N GLY A 68 5.56 -7.22 8.78
CA GLY A 68 4.63 -6.44 9.59
C GLY A 68 3.75 -5.52 8.75
N ASP A 69 2.99 -4.70 9.45
CA ASP A 69 2.18 -3.66 8.84
C ASP A 69 3.07 -2.47 8.45
N ALA A 70 3.03 -2.08 7.17
CA ALA A 70 3.79 -0.98 6.62
C ALA A 70 2.89 0.22 6.36
N TYR A 71 3.33 1.39 6.83
CA TYR A 71 2.68 2.67 6.56
C TYR A 71 2.93 3.09 5.12
N LEU A 72 1.86 3.35 4.37
CA LEU A 72 1.96 3.82 2.98
C LEU A 72 1.91 5.34 2.87
N GLY A 73 1.03 5.98 3.65
CA GLY A 73 0.84 7.43 3.59
C GLY A 73 -0.57 7.88 3.97
N PRO A 74 -0.79 9.21 4.11
CA PRO A 74 -2.12 9.77 4.34
C PRO A 74 -3.07 9.42 3.20
N ALA A 75 -4.34 9.14 3.51
CA ALA A 75 -5.29 8.60 2.54
C ALA A 75 -5.47 9.51 1.31
N ASP A 76 -5.59 10.82 1.51
CA ASP A 76 -5.74 11.79 0.42
C ASP A 76 -4.49 11.83 -0.47
N GLN A 77 -3.29 11.81 0.12
CA GLN A 77 -2.04 11.86 -0.64
C GLN A 77 -1.83 10.59 -1.46
N VAL A 78 -2.13 9.42 -0.88
CA VAL A 78 -1.98 8.14 -1.57
C VAL A 78 -2.98 8.02 -2.72
N ARG A 79 -4.23 8.49 -2.54
CA ARG A 79 -5.22 8.53 -3.63
C ARG A 79 -4.80 9.41 -4.78
N ILE A 80 -4.28 10.61 -4.50
CA ILE A 80 -3.76 11.51 -5.54
C ILE A 80 -2.58 10.86 -6.25
N ALA A 81 -1.60 10.34 -5.50
CA ALA A 81 -0.40 9.74 -6.06
C ALA A 81 -0.70 8.51 -6.95
N ILE A 82 -1.65 7.66 -6.54
CA ILE A 82 -2.01 6.47 -7.32
C ILE A 82 -2.85 6.82 -8.57
N GLU A 83 -3.66 7.88 -8.50
CA GLU A 83 -4.42 8.40 -9.65
C GLU A 83 -3.48 8.97 -10.71
N GLU A 84 -2.43 9.69 -10.29
CA GLU A 84 -1.43 10.28 -11.19
C GLU A 84 -0.39 9.28 -11.72
N ALA A 85 -0.16 8.17 -11.02
CA ALA A 85 0.82 7.17 -11.43
C ALA A 85 0.42 6.51 -12.77
N PRO A 86 1.37 6.26 -13.70
CA PRO A 86 1.09 5.44 -14.88
C PRO A 86 0.72 4.02 -14.44
N THR A 87 -0.26 3.39 -15.12
CA THR A 87 -0.62 2.01 -14.81
C THR A 87 0.52 1.08 -15.19
N GLU A 88 0.97 0.25 -14.24
CA GLU A 88 1.97 -0.79 -14.49
C GLU A 88 1.28 -2.10 -14.89
N GLU A 89 1.74 -2.70 -16.00
CA GLU A 89 1.30 -4.00 -16.54
C GLU A 89 2.17 -5.16 -16.04
#